data_AF-A0A146LME0-F1
#
_entry.id   AF-A0A146LME0-F1
#
_cell.length_a   1.000
_cell.length_b   1.000
_cell.length_c   1.000
_cell.angle_alpha   90.00
_cell.angle_beta   90.00
_cell.angle_gamma   90.00
#
_symmetry.space_group_name_H-M   'P 1'
#
loop_
_entity.id
_entity.type
_entity.pdbx_description
1 polymer ?
#
loop_
_entity_poly.entity_id
_entity_poly.type
_entity_poly.pdbx_seq_one_letter_code
_entity_poly.pdbx_strand_id
1 'polypeptide(L)'
;MEVVREVHDYPSQPLHGSRMANYGTTNMENVLKKWEKAYSEASLSEHVGKKQSDDLELYSAAYHKLVHSPALDTILQTEHTFATVIHRLVKQRDEELDSLACKQTEEMSKALEGLSLGLTEADITAVAKRQQEEHGIEIASWESQLEIIRNSQKMEYRTWLMSLLELSYDSPLITPM
;
A
#
# COMPACT_ATOMS: atom_id res chain seq x y z
N MET A 1 -60.20 -43.01 -47.63
CA MET A 1 -61.50 -43.46 -47.10
C MET A 1 -61.22 -44.80 -46.44
N GLU A 2 -61.25 -44.80 -45.09
CA GLU A 2 -61.09 -45.95 -44.16
C GLU A 2 -59.80 -46.81 -44.34
N VAL A 3 -59.20 -47.38 -43.31
CA VAL A 3 -59.70 -48.54 -42.55
C VAL A 3 -59.03 -48.61 -41.17
N VAL A 4 -59.86 -48.78 -40.14
CA VAL A 4 -59.50 -49.16 -38.77
C VAL A 4 -58.91 -50.57 -38.75
N ARG A 5 -57.80 -50.81 -38.02
CA ARG A 5 -57.46 -52.15 -37.48
C ARG A 5 -56.75 -52.10 -36.12
N GLU A 6 -57.07 -53.14 -35.38
CA GLU A 6 -56.92 -53.43 -33.95
C GLU A 6 -55.51 -53.66 -33.38
N VAL A 7 -55.40 -53.31 -32.09
CA VAL A 7 -54.83 -54.04 -30.92
C VAL A 7 -53.47 -54.76 -31.05
N HIS A 8 -52.50 -54.33 -30.25
CA HIS A 8 -51.50 -55.21 -29.64
C HIS A 8 -50.96 -54.67 -28.29
N ASP A 9 -50.63 -55.60 -27.39
CA ASP A 9 -50.59 -55.46 -25.93
C ASP A 9 -49.17 -55.49 -25.32
N TYR A 10 -49.04 -54.90 -24.12
CA TYR A 10 -47.99 -54.96 -23.06
C TYR A 10 -46.59 -54.30 -23.22
N PRO A 11 -45.85 -53.98 -22.11
CA PRO A 11 -46.19 -53.94 -20.67
C PRO A 11 -45.78 -52.64 -19.91
N SER A 12 -46.25 -52.54 -18.66
CA SER A 12 -46.04 -51.49 -17.65
C SER A 12 -44.57 -51.08 -17.39
N GLN A 13 -44.33 -49.79 -17.20
CA GLN A 13 -43.13 -49.26 -16.52
C GLN A 13 -43.51 -48.19 -15.47
N PRO A 14 -42.80 -48.13 -14.34
CA PRO A 14 -43.28 -47.51 -13.10
C PRO A 14 -43.25 -45.98 -13.15
N LEU A 15 -44.22 -45.36 -12.46
CA LEU A 15 -44.28 -43.93 -12.19
C LEU A 15 -43.02 -43.50 -11.42
N HIS A 16 -42.04 -42.96 -12.14
CA HIS A 16 -40.84 -42.36 -11.57
C HIS A 16 -41.24 -41.05 -10.88
N GLY A 17 -41.51 -41.13 -9.59
CA GLY A 17 -41.52 -39.98 -8.69
C GLY A 17 -40.15 -39.30 -8.66
N SER A 18 -40.14 -38.05 -8.20
CA SER A 18 -38.96 -37.20 -7.94
C SER A 18 -38.46 -36.36 -9.11
N ARG A 19 -39.16 -35.24 -9.33
CA ARG A 19 -38.51 -34.00 -9.77
C ARG A 19 -39.20 -32.80 -9.14
N MET A 20 -38.86 -32.47 -7.89
CA MET A 20 -38.92 -31.12 -7.30
C MET A 20 -38.45 -31.18 -5.84
N ALA A 21 -37.13 -31.08 -5.59
CA ALA A 21 -36.57 -30.59 -4.32
C ALA A 21 -35.05 -30.81 -4.38
N ASN A 22 -34.27 -29.80 -4.78
CA ASN A 22 -32.85 -29.59 -4.41
C ASN A 22 -32.23 -28.39 -5.16
N TYR A 23 -33.00 -27.32 -5.40
CA TYR A 23 -32.47 -26.09 -6.02
C TYR A 23 -32.45 -24.88 -5.06
N GLY A 24 -33.00 -25.02 -3.85
CA GLY A 24 -33.16 -23.88 -2.91
C GLY A 24 -32.14 -23.82 -1.78
N THR A 25 -31.78 -24.96 -1.18
CA THR A 25 -30.98 -25.01 0.06
C THR A 25 -29.50 -24.71 -0.18
N THR A 26 -28.90 -25.35 -1.19
CA THR A 26 -27.49 -25.15 -1.55
C THR A 26 -27.22 -23.72 -2.04
N ASN A 27 -28.22 -23.05 -2.61
CA ASN A 27 -28.07 -21.66 -3.05
C ASN A 27 -28.10 -20.69 -1.86
N MET A 28 -28.98 -20.91 -0.89
CA MET A 28 -29.09 -20.06 0.30
C MET A 28 -27.85 -20.16 1.20
N GLU A 29 -27.30 -21.36 1.41
CA GLU A 29 -26.07 -21.55 2.19
C GLU A 29 -24.86 -20.89 1.53
N ASN A 30 -24.77 -20.96 0.20
CA ASN A 30 -23.72 -20.29 -0.55
C ASN A 30 -23.86 -18.76 -0.52
N VAL A 31 -25.09 -18.25 -0.57
CA VAL A 31 -25.36 -16.82 -0.36
C VAL A 31 -24.97 -16.42 1.05
N LEU A 32 -25.37 -17.17 2.08
CA LEU A 32 -25.04 -16.88 3.47
C LEU A 32 -23.53 -16.87 3.72
N LYS A 33 -22.78 -17.84 3.19
CA LYS A 33 -21.30 -17.85 3.26
C LYS A 33 -20.66 -16.68 2.54
N LYS A 34 -21.19 -16.28 1.38
CA LYS A 34 -20.70 -15.09 0.66
C LYS A 34 -20.97 -13.81 1.45
N TRP A 35 -22.13 -13.70 2.08
CA TRP A 35 -22.49 -12.57 2.94
C TRP A 35 -21.66 -12.54 4.22
N GLU A 36 -21.45 -13.68 4.88
CA GLU A 36 -20.60 -13.80 6.06
C GLU A 36 -19.15 -13.42 5.75
N LYS A 37 -18.62 -13.90 4.62
CA LYS A 37 -17.28 -13.54 4.14
C LYS A 37 -17.18 -12.04 3.85
N ALA A 38 -18.15 -11.47 3.11
CA ALA A 38 -18.18 -10.05 2.79
C ALA A 38 -18.33 -9.17 4.05
N TYR A 39 -19.15 -9.60 5.01
CA TYR A 39 -19.33 -8.91 6.28
C TYR A 39 -18.09 -8.98 7.17
N SER A 40 -17.40 -10.13 7.21
CA SER A 40 -16.14 -10.29 7.94
C SER A 40 -15.04 -9.40 7.33
N GLU A 41 -14.89 -9.40 6.00
CA GLU A 41 -13.95 -8.55 5.28
C GLU A 41 -14.26 -7.04 5.46
N ALA A 42 -15.54 -6.66 5.43
CA ALA A 42 -15.97 -5.28 5.65
C ALA A 42 -15.83 -4.84 7.12
N SER A 43 -16.16 -5.72 8.07
CA SER A 43 -16.01 -5.43 9.50
C SER A 43 -14.54 -5.28 9.88
N LEU A 44 -13.65 -6.11 9.32
CA LEU A 44 -12.21 -5.98 9.53
C LEU A 44 -11.67 -4.66 8.99
N SER A 45 -12.10 -4.22 7.79
CA SER A 45 -11.65 -2.95 7.22
C SER A 45 -12.16 -1.74 8.01
N GLU A 46 -13.41 -1.79 8.50
CA GLU A 46 -13.99 -0.73 9.34
C GLU A 46 -13.32 -0.66 10.73
N HIS A 47 -12.99 -1.80 11.34
CA HIS A 47 -12.27 -1.85 12.62
C HIS A 47 -10.81 -1.38 12.47
N VAL A 48 -10.15 -1.67 11.34
CA VAL A 48 -8.82 -1.14 11.02
C VAL A 48 -8.87 0.38 10.88
N GLY A 49 -9.87 0.94 10.19
CA GLY A 49 -10.06 2.38 10.05
C GLY A 49 -10.36 3.09 11.38
N LYS A 50 -11.21 2.50 12.23
CA LYS A 50 -11.53 3.05 13.56
C LYS A 50 -10.34 3.03 14.52
N LYS A 51 -9.54 1.95 14.52
CA LYS A 51 -8.34 1.85 15.35
C LYS A 51 -7.25 2.86 14.95
N GLN A 52 -7.13 3.18 13.65
CA GLN A 52 -6.22 4.22 13.18
C GLN A 52 -6.67 5.63 13.58
N SER A 53 -7.98 5.89 13.60
CA SER A 53 -8.54 7.18 14.04
C SER A 53 -8.28 7.43 15.53
N ASP A 54 -8.50 6.42 16.38
CA ASP A 54 -8.28 6.49 17.84
C ASP A 54 -6.80 6.72 18.17
N ASP A 55 -5.89 6.05 17.46
CA ASP A 55 -4.43 6.23 17.63
C ASP A 55 -3.93 7.61 17.15
N LEU A 56 -4.60 8.24 16.19
CA LEU A 56 -4.25 9.59 15.75
C LEU A 56 -4.67 10.65 16.78
N GLU A 57 -5.87 10.52 17.34
CA GLU A 57 -6.37 11.42 18.40
C GLU A 57 -5.53 11.29 19.67
N LEU A 58 -5.16 10.06 20.06
CA LEU A 58 -4.26 9.79 21.18
C LEU A 58 -2.88 10.44 20.96
N TYR A 59 -2.31 10.27 19.76
CA TYR A 59 -1.06 10.92 19.39
C TYR A 59 -1.13 12.45 19.47
N SER A 60 -2.19 13.04 18.93
CA SER A 60 -2.38 14.50 18.96
C SER A 60 -2.47 15.03 20.40
N ALA A 61 -3.24 14.36 21.26
CA ALA A 61 -3.38 14.74 22.66
C ALA A 61 -2.06 14.58 23.44
N ALA A 62 -1.31 13.52 23.19
CA ALA A 62 0.01 13.29 23.78
C ALA A 62 1.00 14.38 23.37
N TYR A 63 1.09 14.68 22.07
CA TYR A 63 1.97 15.71 21.55
C TYR A 63 1.63 17.08 22.12
N HIS A 64 0.34 17.46 22.13
CA HIS A 64 -0.10 18.73 22.70
C HIS A 64 0.31 18.89 24.18
N LYS A 65 0.15 17.84 24.99
CA LYS A 65 0.57 17.84 26.40
C LYS A 65 2.08 17.97 26.54
N LEU A 66 2.84 17.23 25.74
CA LEU A 66 4.30 17.20 25.84
C LEU A 66 4.96 18.50 25.34
N VAL A 67 4.40 19.16 24.32
CA VAL A 67 4.89 20.44 23.82
C VAL A 67 4.73 21.56 24.86
N HIS A 68 3.72 21.47 25.72
CA HIS A 68 3.55 22.39 26.85
C HIS A 68 4.33 21.97 28.11
N SER A 69 5.07 20.86 28.05
CA SER A 69 5.88 20.35 29.14
C SER A 69 7.37 20.69 28.96
N PRO A 70 8.21 20.50 29.99
CA PRO A 70 9.67 20.66 29.87
C PRO A 70 10.33 19.73 28.84
N ALA A 71 9.61 18.75 28.29
CA ALA A 71 10.12 17.84 27.27
C ALA A 71 10.27 18.47 25.87
N LEU A 72 9.76 19.69 25.66
CA LEU A 72 9.76 20.36 24.36
C LEU A 72 11.15 20.44 23.70
N ASP A 73 12.20 20.78 24.46
CA ASP A 73 13.56 20.87 23.90
C ASP A 73 14.04 19.51 23.37
N THR A 74 13.67 18.43 24.05
CA THR A 74 14.03 17.06 23.63
C THR A 74 13.26 16.64 22.38
N ILE A 75 11.99 17.05 22.29
CA ILE A 75 11.15 16.87 21.10
C ILE A 75 11.77 17.58 19.90
N LEU A 76 12.10 18.86 20.03
CA LEU A 76 12.70 19.65 18.95
C LEU A 76 14.05 19.08 18.50
N GLN A 77 14.88 18.62 19.44
CA GLN A 77 16.16 17.98 19.11
C GLN A 77 15.98 16.68 18.31
N THR A 78 14.96 15.90 18.66
CA THR A 78 14.63 14.64 17.98
C THR A 78 14.09 14.91 16.58
N GLU A 79 13.15 15.84 16.44
CA GLU A 79 12.62 16.29 15.15
C GLU A 79 13.72 16.84 14.24
N HIS A 80 14.63 17.65 14.78
CA HIS A 80 15.78 18.18 14.05
C HIS A 80 16.71 17.06 13.54
N THR A 81 16.95 16.04 14.36
CA THR A 81 17.78 14.89 13.99
C THR A 81 17.15 14.11 12.83
N PHE A 82 15.85 13.83 12.90
CA PHE A 82 15.12 13.16 11.81
C PHE A 82 15.09 14.00 10.53
N ALA A 83 14.83 15.31 10.64
CA ALA A 83 14.87 16.23 9.51
C ALA A 83 16.25 16.26 8.84
N THR A 84 17.34 16.26 9.62
CA THR A 84 18.71 16.23 9.10
C THR A 84 19.01 14.94 8.34
N VAL A 85 18.52 13.80 8.83
CA VAL A 85 18.67 12.51 8.13
C VAL A 85 17.95 12.52 6.79
N ILE A 86 16.68 12.95 6.75
CA ILE A 86 15.91 13.04 5.50
C ILE A 86 16.54 14.04 4.54
N HIS A 87 16.97 15.21 5.03
CA HIS A 87 17.61 16.22 4.21
C HIS A 87 18.88 15.68 3.53
N ARG A 88 19.71 14.95 4.28
CA ARG A 88 20.93 14.31 3.73
C ARG A 88 20.60 13.32 2.62
N LEU A 89 19.58 12.48 2.81
CA LEU A 89 19.18 11.47 1.83
C LEU A 89 18.61 12.11 0.56
N VAL A 90 17.81 13.16 0.72
CA VAL A 90 17.28 13.95 -0.41
C VAL A 90 18.43 14.58 -1.19
N LYS A 91 19.42 15.17 -0.49
CA LYS A 91 20.60 15.74 -1.13
C LYS A 91 21.40 14.69 -1.90
N GLN A 92 21.59 13.51 -1.31
CA GLN A 92 22.30 12.41 -1.98
C GLN A 92 21.57 11.95 -3.24
N ARG A 93 20.24 11.75 -3.16
CA ARG A 93 19.40 11.46 -4.33
C ARG A 93 19.61 12.50 -5.43
N ASP A 94 19.52 13.79 -5.07
CA ASP A 94 19.63 14.88 -6.04
C ASP A 94 21.01 14.87 -6.73
N GLU A 95 22.09 14.68 -5.96
CA GLU A 95 23.45 14.54 -6.49
C GLU A 95 23.62 13.33 -7.42
N GLU A 96 23.03 12.19 -7.09
CA GLU A 96 23.12 10.97 -7.89
C GLU A 96 22.28 11.06 -9.18
N LEU A 97 21.07 11.63 -9.10
CA LEU A 97 20.22 11.87 -10.28
C LEU A 97 20.85 12.91 -11.23
N ASP A 98 21.42 13.99 -10.70
CA ASP A 98 22.13 14.98 -11.53
C ASP A 98 23.35 14.37 -12.21
N SER A 99 24.11 13.53 -11.49
CA SER A 99 25.24 12.79 -12.05
C SER A 99 24.81 11.83 -13.17
N LEU A 100 23.70 11.12 -12.98
CA LEU A 100 23.13 10.25 -14.01
C LEU A 100 22.68 11.06 -15.23
N ALA A 101 21.95 12.15 -15.03
CA ALA A 101 21.48 13.02 -16.10
C ALA A 101 22.64 13.62 -16.91
N CYS A 102 23.73 14.01 -16.25
CA CYS A 102 24.94 14.50 -16.93
C CYS A 102 25.57 13.42 -17.82
N LYS A 103 25.71 12.18 -17.32
CA LYS A 103 26.23 11.05 -18.11
C LYS A 103 25.34 10.71 -19.29
N GLN A 104 24.02 10.72 -19.09
CA GLN A 104 23.05 10.44 -20.14
C GLN A 104 23.07 11.51 -21.23
N THR A 105 23.24 12.78 -20.84
CA THR A 105 23.40 13.91 -21.77
C THR A 105 24.66 13.73 -22.63
N GLU A 106 25.78 13.35 -22.01
CA GLU A 106 27.04 13.11 -22.74
C GLU A 106 26.92 11.93 -23.71
N GLU A 107 26.31 10.82 -23.28
CA GLU A 107 26.08 9.66 -24.14
C GLU A 107 25.16 10.00 -25.32
N MET A 108 24.08 10.77 -25.07
CA MET A 108 23.17 11.21 -26.12
C MET A 108 23.88 12.13 -27.13
N SER A 109 24.75 13.04 -26.66
CA SER A 109 25.57 13.88 -27.54
C SER A 109 26.48 13.04 -28.44
N LYS A 110 27.15 12.03 -27.88
CA LYS A 110 28.01 11.11 -28.65
C LYS A 110 27.21 10.30 -29.67
N ALA A 111 26.02 9.83 -29.30
CA ALA A 111 25.14 9.11 -30.22
C ALA A 111 24.68 10.02 -31.39
N LEU A 112 24.38 11.28 -31.10
CA LEU A 112 24.01 12.30 -32.11
C LEU A 112 25.18 12.64 -33.05
N GLU A 113 26.39 12.79 -32.53
CA GLU A 113 27.59 12.98 -33.36
C GLU A 113 27.82 11.77 -34.30
N GLY A 114 27.56 10.56 -33.79
CA GLY A 114 27.68 9.33 -34.54
C GLY A 114 26.68 9.15 -35.69
N LEU A 115 25.55 9.88 -35.72
CA LEU A 115 24.66 9.91 -36.91
C LEU A 115 25.42 10.31 -38.17
N SER A 116 26.37 11.24 -38.05
CA SER A 116 27.20 11.67 -39.18
C SER A 116 28.17 10.60 -39.66
N LEU A 117 28.43 9.57 -38.84
CA LEU A 117 29.38 8.48 -39.06
C LEU A 117 28.70 7.14 -39.40
N GLY A 118 27.37 7.13 -39.59
CA GLY A 118 26.63 5.94 -40.03
C GLY A 118 25.78 5.25 -38.96
N LEU A 119 25.64 5.83 -37.76
CA LEU A 119 24.55 5.44 -36.85
C LEU A 119 23.20 5.87 -37.42
N THR A 120 22.16 5.10 -37.11
CA THR A 120 20.80 5.40 -37.54
C THR A 120 20.01 6.08 -36.43
N GLU A 121 18.94 6.77 -36.79
CA GLU A 121 17.98 7.34 -35.83
C GLU A 121 17.38 6.26 -34.91
N ALA A 122 17.27 5.02 -35.39
CA ALA A 122 16.81 3.88 -34.60
C ALA A 122 17.76 3.57 -33.44
N ASP A 123 19.08 3.73 -33.63
CA ASP A 123 20.09 3.50 -32.60
C ASP A 123 20.01 4.57 -31.49
N ILE A 124 19.78 5.83 -31.87
CA ILE A 124 19.56 6.92 -30.90
C ILE A 124 18.28 6.69 -30.11
N THR A 125 17.21 6.25 -30.79
CA THR A 125 15.95 5.92 -30.12
C THR A 125 16.15 4.78 -29.12
N ALA A 126 16.97 3.78 -29.45
CA ALA A 126 17.31 2.71 -28.52
C ALA A 126 18.09 3.22 -27.29
N VAL A 127 19.05 4.14 -27.49
CA VAL A 127 19.76 4.81 -26.38
C VAL A 127 18.79 5.59 -25.49
N ALA A 128 17.92 6.42 -26.09
CA ALA A 128 16.93 7.21 -25.35
C ALA A 128 16.00 6.31 -24.52
N LYS A 129 15.55 5.20 -25.09
CA LYS A 129 14.71 4.23 -24.37
C LYS A 129 15.45 3.61 -23.18
N ARG A 130 16.70 3.18 -23.38
CA ARG A 130 17.53 2.61 -22.31
C ARG A 130 17.74 3.61 -21.17
N GLN A 131 18.04 4.86 -21.50
CA GLN A 131 18.25 5.93 -20.52
C GLN A 131 16.98 6.24 -19.73
N GLN A 132 15.82 6.27 -20.41
CA GLN A 132 14.52 6.48 -19.75
C GLN A 132 14.19 5.35 -18.76
N GLU A 133 14.47 4.10 -19.14
CA GLU A 133 14.28 2.94 -18.26
C GLU A 133 15.21 3.01 -17.04
N GLU A 134 16.50 3.28 -17.25
CA GLU A 134 17.50 3.42 -16.18
C GLU A 134 17.14 4.56 -15.21
N HIS A 135 16.81 5.74 -15.75
CA HIS A 135 16.42 6.90 -14.95
C HIS A 135 15.13 6.64 -14.16
N GLY A 136 14.16 5.93 -14.76
CA GLY A 136 12.91 5.55 -14.08
C GLY A 136 13.14 4.58 -12.91
N ILE A 137 14.03 3.60 -13.09
CA ILE A 137 14.40 2.65 -12.03
C ILE A 137 15.09 3.37 -10.87
N GLU A 138 16.01 4.29 -11.18
CA GLU A 138 16.74 5.05 -10.16
C GLU A 138 15.81 5.92 -9.31
N ILE A 139 14.89 6.66 -9.94
CA ILE A 139 13.87 7.44 -9.22
C ILE A 139 13.02 6.54 -8.32
N ALA A 140 12.51 5.42 -8.85
CA ALA A 140 11.66 4.51 -8.08
C ALA A 140 12.40 3.91 -6.87
N SER A 141 13.69 3.60 -7.04
CA SER A 141 14.56 3.15 -5.96
C SER A 141 14.67 4.20 -4.85
N TRP A 142 14.94 5.45 -5.20
CA TRP A 142 15.06 6.54 -4.24
C TRP A 142 13.75 6.87 -3.53
N GLU A 143 12.62 6.86 -4.25
CA GLU A 143 11.30 7.05 -3.66
C GLU A 143 10.97 5.97 -2.64
N SER A 144 11.26 4.70 -2.96
CA SER A 144 11.08 3.57 -2.06
C SER A 144 11.94 3.70 -0.80
N GLN A 145 13.23 4.00 -0.95
CA GLN A 145 14.15 4.18 0.18
C GLN A 145 13.72 5.33 1.10
N LEU A 146 13.34 6.48 0.53
CA LEU A 146 12.85 7.63 1.30
C LEU A 146 11.56 7.32 2.05
N GLU A 147 10.65 6.57 1.42
CA GLU A 147 9.38 6.20 2.05
C GLU A 147 9.58 5.23 3.22
N ILE A 148 10.47 4.25 3.07
CA ILE A 148 10.84 3.32 4.16
C ILE A 148 11.37 4.10 5.36
N ILE A 149 12.32 5.02 5.13
CA ILE A 149 12.96 5.78 6.20
C ILE A 149 11.97 6.74 6.86
N ARG A 150 11.15 7.44 6.06
CA ARG A 150 10.10 8.34 6.58
C ARG A 150 9.10 7.59 7.45
N ASN A 151 8.66 6.40 7.03
CA ASN A 151 7.72 5.60 7.80
C ASN A 151 8.36 5.02 9.06
N SER A 152 9.61 4.58 8.98
CA SER A 152 10.38 4.16 10.16
C SER A 152 10.49 5.28 11.18
N GLN A 153 10.90 6.48 10.76
CA GLN A 153 11.03 7.65 11.64
C GLN A 153 9.68 8.04 12.25
N LYS A 154 8.59 8.05 11.46
CA LYS A 154 7.25 8.31 11.99
C LYS A 154 6.85 7.32 13.08
N MET A 155 7.09 6.03 12.87
CA MET A 155 6.73 4.98 13.84
C MET A 155 7.59 5.08 15.11
N GLU A 156 8.90 5.25 14.94
CA GLU A 156 9.85 5.45 16.03
C GLU A 156 9.47 6.67 16.87
N TYR A 157 9.21 7.80 16.20
CA TYR A 157 8.81 9.05 16.83
C TYR A 157 7.52 8.92 17.65
N ARG A 158 6.51 8.26 17.08
CA ARG A 158 5.24 8.00 17.79
C ARG A 158 5.46 7.12 19.02
N THR A 159 6.20 6.03 18.86
CA THR A 159 6.48 5.10 19.97
C THR A 159 7.25 5.79 21.10
N TRP A 160 8.25 6.60 20.73
CA TRP A 160 9.04 7.40 21.67
C TRP A 160 8.20 8.47 22.38
N LEU A 161 7.32 9.19 21.68
CA LEU A 161 6.43 10.17 22.30
C LEU A 161 5.45 9.52 23.29
N MET A 162 4.93 8.34 22.98
CA MET A 162 4.04 7.60 23.88
C MET A 162 4.77 7.15 25.15
N SER A 163 6.00 6.64 25.04
CA SER A 163 6.79 6.24 26.22
C SER A 163 7.21 7.44 27.07
N LEU A 164 7.50 8.58 26.44
CA LEU A 164 7.79 9.84 27.14
C LEU A 164 6.58 10.34 27.93
N LEU A 165 5.38 10.21 27.36
CA LEU A 165 4.14 10.54 28.04
C LEU A 165 3.90 9.63 29.26
N GLU A 166 4.10 8.32 29.12
CA GLU A 166 3.98 7.36 30.22
C GLU A 166 4.90 7.73 31.40
N LEU A 167 6.16 8.05 31.11
CA LEU A 167 7.12 8.51 32.11
C LEU A 167 6.72 9.82 32.78
N SER A 168 6.07 10.72 32.05
CA SER A 168 5.59 12.00 32.59
C SER A 168 4.45 11.84 33.59
N TYR A 169 3.62 10.79 33.44
CA TYR A 169 2.55 10.47 34.39
C TYR A 169 3.04 9.69 35.61
N ASP A 170 4.16 8.97 35.48
CA ASP A 170 4.75 8.17 36.56
C ASP A 170 5.61 9.01 37.52
N SER A 171 5.71 10.32 37.29
CA SER A 171 6.32 11.24 38.25
C SER A 171 5.36 11.43 39.44
N PRO A 172 5.69 10.92 40.64
CA PRO A 172 4.75 10.92 41.75
C PRO A 172 4.44 12.35 42.16
N LEU A 173 3.14 12.63 42.32
CA LEU A 173 2.58 13.82 42.95
C LEU A 173 3.26 14.09 44.31
N ILE A 174 4.37 14.82 44.31
CA ILE A 174 4.83 15.55 45.49
C ILE A 174 3.89 16.74 45.61
N THR A 175 2.78 16.52 46.29
CA THR A 175 1.94 17.59 46.84
C THR A 175 2.63 18.07 48.12
N PRO A 176 3.13 19.32 48.19
CA PRO A 176 3.57 19.88 49.46
C PRO A 176 2.32 20.27 50.26
N MET A 177 2.25 19.79 51.51
CA MET A 177 1.34 20.25 52.56
C MET A 177 1.72 21.66 53.02
#